data_AF-A0A067CFQ9-F1
#
_entry.id   AF-A0A067CFQ9-F1
#
_cell.length_a   1.000
_cell.length_b   1.000
_cell.length_c   1.000
_cell.angle_alpha   90.00
_cell.angle_beta   90.00
_cell.angle_gamma   90.00
#
_symmetry.space_group_name_H-M   'P 1'
#
loop_
_entity.id
_entity.type
_entity.pdbx_description
1 polymer ?
#
loop_
_entity_poly.entity_id
_entity_poly.type
_entity_poly.pdbx_seq_one_letter_code
_entity_poly.pdbx_strand_id
1 'polypeptide(L)'
;MVAAQKTRAEARRIRATKVPLNCIKVMIEYAEDLRAADRVTSDPFVTLDVTTNGNGPRPRSRRTSVQPSTLTPIWNELFHIPYAWLQHEVDPPRERLSKTNTD
;
A
#
# COMPACT_ATOMS: atom_id res chain seq x y z
N MET A 1 10.33 -11.59 -39.11
CA MET A 1 9.75 -10.51 -38.26
C MET A 1 8.44 -10.91 -37.53
N VAL A 2 7.62 -11.83 -38.05
CA VAL A 2 6.30 -12.19 -37.47
C VAL A 2 6.36 -13.09 -36.22
N ALA A 3 7.32 -14.02 -36.14
CA ALA A 3 7.44 -14.94 -34.99
C ALA A 3 7.80 -14.21 -33.67
N ALA A 4 8.70 -13.22 -33.73
CA ALA A 4 9.08 -12.38 -32.59
C ALA A 4 7.93 -11.48 -32.09
N GLN A 5 6.99 -11.14 -32.98
CA GLN A 5 5.78 -10.40 -32.61
C GLN A 5 4.78 -11.31 -31.89
N LYS A 6 4.61 -12.55 -32.34
CA LYS A 6 3.73 -13.54 -31.70
C LYS A 6 4.19 -13.88 -30.28
N THR A 7 5.49 -14.09 -30.06
CA THR A 7 6.04 -14.38 -28.71
C THR A 7 5.91 -13.19 -27.76
N ARG A 8 6.11 -11.95 -28.24
CA ARG A 8 5.88 -10.74 -27.44
C ARG A 8 4.40 -10.55 -27.07
N ALA A 9 3.49 -10.83 -28.00
CA ALA A 9 2.05 -10.73 -27.77
C ALA A 9 1.57 -11.78 -26.75
N GLU A 10 2.08 -13.01 -26.85
CA GLU A 10 1.77 -14.10 -25.92
C GLU A 10 2.36 -13.84 -24.52
N ALA A 11 3.61 -13.35 -24.44
CA ALA A 11 4.19 -12.91 -23.17
C ALA A 11 3.42 -11.74 -22.53
N ARG A 12 2.91 -10.80 -23.34
CA ARG A 12 2.05 -9.70 -22.87
C ARG A 12 0.70 -10.22 -22.37
N ARG A 13 0.10 -11.20 -23.04
CA ARG A 13 -1.16 -11.84 -22.64
C ARG A 13 -1.00 -12.63 -21.34
N ILE A 14 0.06 -13.44 -21.21
CA ILE A 14 0.39 -14.19 -20.00
C ILE A 14 0.69 -13.26 -18.82
N ARG A 15 1.41 -12.14 -19.06
CA ARG A 15 1.62 -11.10 -18.05
C ARG A 15 0.31 -10.41 -17.65
N ALA A 16 -0.57 -10.13 -18.61
CA ALA A 16 -1.89 -9.55 -18.36
C ALA A 16 -2.80 -10.49 -17.54
N THR A 17 -2.75 -11.79 -17.77
CA THR A 17 -3.48 -12.79 -16.96
C THR A 17 -2.85 -13.07 -15.60
N LYS A 18 -1.56 -12.77 -15.42
CA LYS A 18 -0.85 -12.80 -14.12
C LYS A 18 -0.98 -11.50 -13.33
N VAL A 19 -1.64 -10.47 -13.87
CA VAL A 19 -1.98 -9.29 -13.07
C VAL A 19 -3.04 -9.74 -12.07
N PRO A 20 -2.76 -9.70 -10.76
CA PRO A 20 -3.78 -10.08 -9.80
C PRO A 20 -4.94 -9.10 -9.93
N LEU A 21 -6.15 -9.64 -10.07
CA LEU A 21 -7.40 -8.87 -10.10
C LEU A 21 -7.68 -8.13 -8.78
N ASN A 22 -6.83 -8.34 -7.77
CA ASN A 22 -7.04 -7.86 -6.43
C ASN A 22 -6.21 -6.61 -6.18
N CYS A 23 -6.92 -5.53 -5.89
CA CYS A 23 -6.37 -4.20 -5.70
C CYS A 23 -7.02 -3.57 -4.48
N ILE A 24 -6.21 -3.08 -3.55
CA ILE A 24 -6.68 -2.26 -2.43
C ILE A 24 -6.70 -0.81 -2.92
N LYS A 25 -7.84 -0.16 -2.73
CA LYS A 25 -8.01 1.27 -2.99
C LYS A 25 -7.90 2.00 -1.67
N VAL A 26 -6.97 2.95 -1.57
CA VAL A 26 -6.79 3.80 -0.39
C VAL A 26 -7.02 5.24 -0.83
N MET A 27 -8.11 5.84 -0.36
CA MET A 27 -8.37 7.27 -0.54
C MET A 27 -7.80 8.01 0.67
N ILE A 28 -6.93 8.98 0.41
CA ILE A 28 -6.47 9.92 1.43
C ILE A 28 -7.19 11.24 1.16
N GLU A 29 -8.20 11.54 1.97
CA GLU A 29 -9.05 12.72 1.78
C GLU A 29 -8.41 13.94 2.42
N TYR A 30 -8.37 14.00 3.75
CA TYR A 30 -7.89 15.15 4.51
C TYR A 30 -7.39 14.75 5.90
N ALA A 31 -6.75 15.70 6.57
CA ALA A 31 -6.47 15.64 8.00
C ALA A 31 -6.77 17.01 8.64
N GLU A 32 -7.02 17.02 9.94
CA GLU A 32 -7.33 18.23 10.71
C GLU A 32 -6.46 18.26 11.98
N ASP A 33 -6.32 19.45 12.56
CA ASP A 33 -5.61 19.68 13.82
C ASP A 33 -4.20 19.08 13.89
N LEU A 34 -3.48 19.13 12.76
CA LEU A 34 -2.10 18.68 12.74
C LEU A 34 -1.22 19.59 13.61
N ARG A 35 -0.23 18.98 14.26
CA ARG A 35 0.77 19.74 15.02
C ARG A 35 1.60 20.61 14.06
N ALA A 36 1.81 21.87 14.45
CA ALA A 36 2.81 22.73 13.82
C ALA A 36 4.23 22.18 14.08
N ALA A 37 4.91 21.80 13.00
CA ALA A 37 6.30 21.38 13.00
C ALA A 37 7.24 22.58 12.74
N ASP A 38 6.77 23.57 11.98
CA ASP A 38 7.43 24.86 11.83
C ASP A 38 6.89 25.86 12.87
N ARG A 39 7.23 27.16 12.73
CA ARG A 39 6.86 28.21 13.71
C ARG A 39 5.36 28.24 14.03
N VAL A 40 4.51 28.07 13.03
CA VAL A 40 3.04 28.15 13.14
C VAL A 40 2.34 27.16 12.22
N THR A 41 2.98 26.75 11.13
CA THR A 41 2.42 25.87 10.10
C THR A 41 3.21 24.56 9.99
N SER A 42 2.79 23.70 9.07
CA SER A 42 3.52 22.51 8.65
C SER A 42 3.36 22.33 7.14
N ASP A 43 4.22 21.52 6.53
CA ASP A 43 4.09 21.06 5.14
C ASP A 43 3.71 19.56 5.11
N PRO A 44 2.48 19.17 5.52
CA PRO A 44 2.12 17.77 5.71
C PRO A 44 2.04 16.96 4.41
N PHE A 45 2.40 15.69 4.52
CA PHE A 45 2.19 14.65 3.51
C PHE A 45 1.98 13.30 4.21
N VAL A 46 1.36 12.34 3.52
CA VAL A 46 1.13 10.98 4.02
C VAL A 46 2.00 9.99 3.26
N THR A 47 2.62 9.06 3.97
CA THR A 47 3.30 7.89 3.38
C THR A 47 2.50 6.64 3.67
N LEU A 48 2.28 5.82 2.64
CA LEU A 48 1.59 4.54 2.68
C LEU A 48 2.59 3.41 2.47
N ASP A 49 2.82 2.63 3.52
CA ASP A 49 3.65 1.42 3.47
C ASP A 49 2.77 0.18 3.62
N VAL A 50 2.78 -0.68 2.59
CA VAL A 50 2.04 -1.95 2.61
C VAL A 50 3.02 -3.10 2.81
N THR A 51 2.83 -3.81 3.93
CA THR A 51 3.59 -5.01 4.30
C THR A 51 2.65 -6.22 4.39
N THR A 52 3.20 -7.40 4.17
CA THR A 52 2.52 -8.68 4.42
C THR A 52 3.05 -9.23 5.73
N ASN A 53 2.18 -9.38 6.74
CA ASN A 53 2.46 -9.98 8.06
C ASN A 53 3.66 -9.43 8.84
N GLY A 54 4.02 -8.15 8.62
CA GLY A 54 5.12 -7.49 9.34
C GLY A 54 6.54 -7.95 8.97
N ASN A 55 6.70 -9.05 8.23
CA ASN A 55 8.00 -9.66 7.87
C ASN A 55 8.25 -9.71 6.34
N GLY A 56 7.45 -8.98 5.55
CA GLY A 56 7.60 -8.94 4.10
C GLY A 56 8.82 -8.16 3.60
N PRO A 57 9.22 -8.33 2.32
CA PRO A 57 10.24 -7.49 1.67
C PRO A 57 9.88 -6.01 1.78
N ARG A 58 10.88 -5.12 1.61
CA ARG A 58 10.75 -3.65 1.76
C ARG A 58 9.39 -3.16 1.21
N PRO A 59 8.56 -2.50 2.05
CA PRO A 59 7.24 -2.07 1.63
C PRO A 59 7.34 -1.19 0.39
N ARG A 60 6.41 -1.36 -0.55
CA ARG A 60 6.26 -0.42 -1.64
C ARG A 60 5.62 0.85 -1.08
N SER A 61 6.48 1.77 -0.63
CA SER A 61 6.05 3.07 -0.14
C SER A 61 5.41 3.88 -1.26
N ARG A 62 4.22 4.44 -0.99
CA ARG A 62 3.62 5.50 -1.80
C ARG A 62 3.47 6.74 -0.94
N ARG A 63 3.39 7.91 -1.55
CA ARG A 63 3.22 9.16 -0.81
C ARG A 63 2.27 10.10 -1.52
N THR A 64 1.60 10.94 -0.74
CA THR A 64 0.81 12.06 -1.28
C THR A 64 1.72 13.22 -1.68
N SER A 65 1.11 14.18 -2.39
CA SER A 65 1.64 15.52 -2.52
C SER A 65 1.84 16.18 -1.16
N VAL A 66 2.86 17.04 -1.08
CA VAL A 66 3.11 17.88 0.08
C VAL A 66 2.16 19.08 0.00
N GLN A 67 1.40 19.31 1.06
CA GLN A 67 0.53 20.48 1.16
C GLN A 67 1.27 21.57 1.95
N PRO A 68 1.60 22.72 1.35
CA PRO A 68 2.42 23.72 2.02
C PRO A 68 1.64 24.52 3.07
N SER A 69 2.30 24.82 4.18
CA SER A 69 1.88 25.81 5.18
C SER A 69 0.45 25.64 5.70
N THR A 70 0.04 24.41 5.99
CA THR A 70 -1.31 24.08 6.48
C THR A 70 -1.29 23.05 7.61
N LEU A 71 -2.22 23.18 8.55
CA LEU A 71 -2.50 22.19 9.60
C LEU A 71 -3.80 21.40 9.33
N THR A 72 -4.50 21.74 8.24
CA THR A 72 -5.74 21.11 7.77
C THR A 72 -5.64 20.73 6.29
N PRO A 73 -4.68 19.87 5.92
CA PRO A 73 -4.44 19.51 4.52
C PRO A 73 -5.60 18.71 3.92
N ILE A 74 -5.88 18.96 2.65
CA ILE A 74 -6.80 18.20 1.82
C ILE A 74 -6.00 17.65 0.64
N TRP A 75 -5.92 16.33 0.49
CA TRP A 75 -5.21 15.65 -0.59
C TRP A 75 -6.18 15.13 -1.66
N ASN A 76 -7.26 14.45 -1.25
CA ASN A 76 -8.16 13.73 -2.15
C ASN A 76 -7.43 12.83 -3.17
N GLU A 77 -6.39 12.13 -2.70
CA GLU A 77 -5.53 11.29 -3.54
C GLU A 77 -5.90 9.80 -3.38
N LEU A 78 -6.16 9.14 -4.51
CA LEU A 78 -6.53 7.74 -4.56
C LEU A 78 -5.35 6.85 -4.99
N PHE A 79 -4.91 5.98 -4.09
CA PHE A 79 -3.86 5.00 -4.36
C PHE A 79 -4.44 3.63 -4.68
N HIS A 80 -3.95 3.04 -5.77
CA HIS A 80 -4.27 1.68 -6.18
C HIS A 80 -3.09 0.76 -5.84
N ILE A 81 -3.32 -0.19 -4.95
CA ILE A 81 -2.29 -1.09 -4.44
C ILE A 81 -2.63 -2.51 -4.89
N PRO A 82 -2.05 -2.97 -6.01
CA PRO A 82 -2.24 -4.34 -6.47
C PRO A 82 -1.55 -5.29 -5.49
N TYR A 83 -2.22 -6.38 -5.15
CA TYR A 83 -1.68 -7.44 -4.33
C TYR A 83 -2.03 -8.81 -4.94
N ALA A 84 -1.09 -9.75 -4.90
CA ALA A 84 -1.31 -11.10 -5.38
C ALA A 84 -1.47 -12.05 -4.19
N TRP A 85 -2.52 -12.88 -4.20
CA TRP A 85 -2.70 -13.97 -3.22
C TRP A 85 -1.70 -15.13 -3.40
N LEU A 86 -0.71 -15.02 -4.28
CA LEU A 86 0.26 -16.08 -4.59
C LEU A 86 1.19 -16.44 -3.41
N GLN A 87 1.08 -15.73 -2.28
CA GLN A 87 1.83 -15.98 -1.05
C GLN A 87 0.94 -16.31 0.16
N HIS A 88 -0.34 -16.61 -0.03
CA HIS A 88 -1.17 -17.15 1.06
C HIS A 88 -0.98 -18.65 1.13
N GLU A 89 0.27 -19.09 1.34
CA GLU A 89 0.46 -20.31 2.11
C GLU A 89 -0.02 -19.97 3.51
N VAL A 90 -1.26 -20.38 3.79
CA VAL A 90 -1.82 -20.69 5.11
C VAL A 90 -0.94 -20.15 6.24
N ASP A 91 -1.06 -18.88 6.60
CA ASP A 91 -0.59 -18.49 7.93
C ASP A 91 -1.40 -19.35 8.89
N PRO A 92 -0.77 -20.26 9.67
CA PRO A 92 -1.52 -21.03 10.65
C PRO A 92 -2.25 -20.02 11.56
N PRO A 93 -3.50 -20.32 11.97
CA PRO A 93 -4.26 -19.43 12.84
C PRO A 93 -3.37 -19.01 14.00
N ARG A 94 -3.18 -17.69 14.14
CA ARG A 94 -2.31 -17.11 15.16
C ARG A 94 -2.75 -17.69 16.50
N GLU A 95 -1.94 -18.60 17.06
CA GLU A 95 -2.30 -19.29 18.29
C GLU A 95 -2.43 -18.20 19.37
N ARG A 96 -3.67 -18.06 19.86
CA ARG A 96 -4.02 -17.02 20.81
C ARG A 96 -3.27 -17.37 22.08
N LEU A 97 -2.13 -16.71 22.35
CA LEU A 97 -1.37 -16.87 23.58
C LEU A 97 -2.37 -16.77 24.75
N SER A 98 -2.70 -17.93 25.33
CA SER A 98 -3.51 -18.00 26.51
C SER A 98 -2.71 -17.33 27.60
N LYS A 99 -3.23 -16.22 28.12
CA LYS A 99 -2.77 -15.69 29.39
C LYS A 99 -3.11 -16.78 30.41
N THR A 100 -2.12 -17.59 30.79
CA THR A 100 -2.22 -18.40 31.99
C THR A 100 -2.22 -17.40 33.15
N ASN A 101 -3.41 -17.14 33.69
CA ASN A 101 -3.52 -16.59 35.03
C ASN A 101 -2.78 -17.55 35.96
N THR A 102 -1.78 -17.04 36.68
CA THR A 102 -1.26 -17.70 37.87
C THR A 102 -1.74 -16.86 39.03
N ASP A 103 -2.56 -17.49 39.87
CA ASP A 103 -2.96 -17.03 41.20
C ASP A 103 -1.75 -16.69 42.09
#